data_AF-A0A524MAJ8-F1
#
_entry.id   AF-A0A524MAJ8-F1
#
_cell.length_a   1.000
_cell.length_b   1.000
_cell.length_c   1.000
_cell.angle_alpha   90.00
_cell.angle_beta   90.00
_cell.angle_gamma   90.00
#
_symmetry.space_group_name_H-M   'P 1'
#
loop_
_entity.id
_entity.type
_entity.pdbx_description
1 polymer ?
#
loop_
_entity_poly.entity_id
_entity_poly.type
_entity_poly.pdbx_seq_one_letter_code
_entity_poly.pdbx_strand_id
1 'polypeptide(L)'
;MNAKPGREAGSSYRTAVTLTPLSVEARVTVGSEGTSSAGEFVARLLGRNNVAPKDHDVLVLSSKVISFCEGDVIHLSSVKPRPRARVLGRIFGKDPRKVELILRTGPIIAIIPLKWIMSIRSVRQASTSRAVDPDAMLRGYTSVNAFVFIVRA
;
A
#
# COMPACT_ATOMS: atom_id res chain seq x y z
N MET A 1 -11.90 -24.61 55.56
CA MET A 1 -11.83 -23.14 55.40
C MET A 1 -10.57 -22.86 54.58
N ASN A 2 -10.66 -22.97 53.25
CA ASN A 2 -9.50 -22.88 52.35
C ASN A 2 -9.50 -21.51 51.67
N ALA A 3 -8.53 -20.66 52.05
CA ALA A 3 -8.27 -19.40 51.39
C ALA A 3 -7.84 -19.67 49.93
N LYS A 4 -8.49 -19.01 48.98
CA LYS A 4 -8.08 -19.01 47.57
C LYS A 4 -6.69 -18.35 47.45
N PRO A 5 -5.79 -18.88 46.60
CA PRO A 5 -4.54 -18.19 46.28
C PRO A 5 -4.87 -16.87 45.58
N GLY A 6 -4.17 -15.82 46.00
CA GLY A 6 -4.33 -14.46 45.50
C GLY A 6 -4.14 -14.40 43.98
N ARG A 7 -5.01 -13.61 43.32
CA ARG A 7 -4.78 -13.18 41.93
C ARG A 7 -3.48 -12.39 41.91
N GLU A 8 -2.44 -12.97 41.31
CA GLU A 8 -1.25 -12.21 40.94
C GLU A 8 -1.69 -11.02 40.08
N ALA A 9 -1.29 -9.82 40.53
CA ALA A 9 -1.54 -8.58 39.85
C ALA A 9 -1.00 -8.68 38.42
N GLY A 10 -1.87 -8.41 37.43
CA GLY A 10 -1.48 -8.38 36.02
C GLY A 10 -0.26 -7.50 35.83
N SER A 11 0.84 -8.11 35.39
CA SER A 11 2.04 -7.42 34.97
C SER A 11 1.65 -6.40 33.89
N SER A 12 1.65 -5.12 34.26
CA SER A 12 1.49 -4.02 33.32
C SER A 12 2.77 -3.95 32.50
N TYR A 13 2.81 -4.63 31.37
CA TYR A 13 3.85 -4.41 30.37
C TYR A 13 3.70 -2.97 29.86
N ARG A 14 4.43 -2.05 30.47
CA ARG A 14 4.74 -0.76 29.85
C ARG A 14 5.76 -1.04 28.74
N THR A 15 5.28 -1.52 27.61
CA THR A 15 6.12 -1.66 26.43
C THR A 15 6.33 -0.27 25.85
N ALA A 16 7.47 0.34 26.15
CA ALA A 16 7.90 1.53 25.46
C ALA A 16 8.26 1.12 24.02
N VAL A 17 7.53 1.66 23.03
CA VAL A 17 7.84 1.48 21.61
C VAL A 17 8.53 2.75 21.13
N THR A 18 9.68 2.59 20.49
CA THR A 18 10.39 3.68 19.82
C THR A 18 10.14 3.56 18.32
N LEU A 19 9.77 4.68 17.69
CA LEU A 19 9.62 4.78 16.23
C LEU A 19 10.77 5.62 15.69
N THR A 20 11.62 5.00 14.86
CA THR A 20 12.73 5.69 14.19
C THR A 20 12.36 5.88 12.72
N PRO A 21 12.09 7.11 12.26
CA PRO A 21 11.79 7.35 10.85
C PRO A 21 13.04 7.14 9.99
N LEU A 22 12.87 6.46 8.85
CA LEU A 22 13.91 6.34 7.83
C LEU A 22 13.65 7.36 6.73
N SER A 23 14.57 8.32 6.59
CA SER A 23 14.49 9.38 5.60
C SER A 23 15.25 9.01 4.34
N VAL A 24 14.71 9.42 3.20
CA VAL A 24 15.36 9.32 1.89
C VAL A 24 15.80 10.71 1.44
N GLU A 25 17.04 10.84 0.96
CA GLU A 25 17.58 12.13 0.48
C GLU A 25 16.96 12.57 -0.84
N ALA A 26 16.57 11.59 -1.66
CA ALA A 26 15.95 11.80 -2.95
C ALA A 26 14.72 10.90 -3.12
N ARG A 27 13.88 11.26 -4.09
CA ARG A 27 12.72 10.44 -4.48
C ARG A 27 13.20 9.06 -4.93
N VAL A 28 12.66 8.01 -4.34
CA VAL A 28 12.87 6.62 -4.79
C VAL A 28 12.27 6.44 -6.18
N THR A 29 13.07 5.98 -7.13
CA THR A 29 12.67 5.71 -8.52
C THR A 29 13.16 4.34 -8.96
N VAL A 30 12.72 3.87 -10.14
CA VAL A 30 13.27 2.64 -10.71
C VAL A 30 14.76 2.82 -10.95
N GLY A 31 15.57 1.88 -10.46
CA GLY A 31 17.03 1.95 -10.57
C GLY A 31 17.66 3.10 -9.77
N SER A 32 16.91 3.80 -8.90
CA SER A 32 17.53 4.75 -7.98
C SER A 32 18.55 4.00 -7.12
N GLU A 33 19.78 4.51 -7.11
CA GLU A 33 20.93 4.04 -6.34
C GLU A 33 21.76 2.88 -6.90
N GLY A 34 21.53 2.44 -8.15
CA GLY A 34 22.36 1.38 -8.74
C GLY A 34 22.27 0.04 -8.00
N THR A 35 21.23 -0.10 -7.19
CA THR A 35 20.99 -1.23 -6.29
C THR A 35 20.43 -2.41 -7.07
N SER A 36 20.95 -3.62 -6.79
CA SER A 36 20.53 -4.85 -7.47
C SER A 36 19.34 -5.58 -6.80
N SER A 37 18.91 -5.13 -5.61
CA SER A 37 17.78 -5.73 -4.88
C SER A 37 17.16 -4.78 -3.83
N ALA A 38 15.94 -5.08 -3.37
CA ALA A 38 15.32 -4.35 -2.27
C ALA A 38 16.13 -4.44 -0.95
N GLY A 39 16.79 -5.57 -0.68
CA GLY A 39 17.60 -5.76 0.53
C GLY A 39 18.80 -4.83 0.58
N GLU A 40 19.52 -4.68 -0.53
CA GLU A 40 20.66 -3.75 -0.61
C GLU A 40 20.20 -2.29 -0.46
N PHE A 41 19.03 -1.93 -1.02
CA PHE A 41 18.45 -0.60 -0.86
C PHE A 41 18.20 -0.29 0.63
N VAL A 42 17.58 -1.24 1.34
CA VAL A 42 17.31 -1.13 2.78
C VAL A 42 18.59 -1.01 3.59
N ALA A 43 19.61 -1.82 3.32
CA ALA A 43 20.88 -1.77 4.04
C ALA A 43 21.57 -0.40 3.89
N ARG A 44 21.59 0.16 2.66
CA ARG A 44 22.11 1.51 2.41
C ARG A 44 21.30 2.59 3.10
N LEU A 45 19.97 2.47 3.08
CA LEU A 45 19.06 3.41 3.74
C LEU A 45 19.31 3.46 5.26
N LEU A 46 19.44 2.30 5.90
CA LEU A 46 19.77 2.19 7.33
C LEU A 46 21.12 2.84 7.64
N GLY A 47 22.15 2.55 6.83
CA GLY A 47 23.49 3.14 6.98
C GLY A 47 23.47 4.67 6.91
N ARG A 48 22.77 5.26 5.93
CA ARG A 48 22.66 6.73 5.81
C ARG A 48 21.87 7.39 6.92
N ASN A 49 20.86 6.70 7.44
CA ASN A 49 20.10 7.19 8.60
C ASN A 49 20.84 6.94 9.93
N ASN A 50 22.04 6.36 9.89
CA ASN A 50 22.82 5.97 11.07
C ASN A 50 22.01 5.09 12.05
N VAL A 51 21.19 4.19 11.49
CA VAL A 51 20.35 3.26 12.24
C VAL A 51 20.97 1.87 12.16
N ALA A 52 21.38 1.35 13.32
CA ALA A 52 21.78 -0.03 13.49
C ALA A 52 20.59 -0.83 14.07
N PRO A 53 19.89 -1.65 13.26
CA PRO A 53 18.79 -2.47 13.77
C PRO A 53 19.32 -3.51 14.76
N LYS A 54 18.52 -3.79 15.78
CA LYS A 54 18.78 -4.80 16.81
C LYS A 54 17.89 -6.00 16.61
N ASP A 55 18.23 -7.10 17.27
CA ASP A 55 17.35 -8.26 17.34
C ASP A 55 15.98 -7.85 17.87
N HIS A 56 14.94 -8.35 17.21
CA HIS A 56 13.53 -8.05 17.45
C HIS A 56 13.03 -6.66 16.99
N ASP A 57 13.87 -5.84 16.35
CA ASP A 57 13.37 -4.64 15.66
C ASP A 57 12.51 -5.03 14.44
N VAL A 58 11.46 -4.24 14.20
CA VAL A 58 10.55 -4.43 13.06
C VAL A 58 10.77 -3.30 12.05
N LEU A 59 11.24 -3.67 10.86
CA LEU A 59 11.33 -2.75 9.74
C LEU A 59 9.99 -2.70 8.99
N VAL A 60 9.44 -1.50 8.85
CA VAL A 60 8.18 -1.27 8.11
C VAL A 60 8.48 -0.43 6.86
N LEU A 61 8.15 -0.98 5.69
CA LEU A 61 8.28 -0.31 4.41
C LEU A 61 6.95 -0.40 3.65
N SER A 62 6.65 0.63 2.86
CA SER A 62 5.52 0.52 1.93
C SER A 62 5.88 -0.42 0.78
N SER A 63 4.91 -1.22 0.33
CA SER A 63 5.07 -2.10 -0.85
C SER A 63 5.51 -1.34 -2.10
N LYS A 64 5.15 -0.05 -2.20
CA LYS A 64 5.51 0.82 -3.32
C LYS A 64 7.02 1.05 -3.45
N VAL A 65 7.74 1.13 -2.34
CA VAL A 65 9.21 1.29 -2.35
C VAL A 65 9.85 0.03 -2.92
N ILE A 66 9.39 -1.14 -2.48
CA ILE A 66 9.88 -2.44 -2.96
C ILE A 66 9.65 -2.58 -4.46
N SER A 67 8.46 -2.24 -4.97
CA SER A 67 8.20 -2.29 -6.42
C SER A 67 9.14 -1.40 -7.25
N PHE A 68 9.61 -0.26 -6.71
CA PHE A 68 10.62 0.55 -7.40
C PHE A 68 12.00 -0.09 -7.39
N CYS A 69 12.39 -0.70 -6.26
CA CYS A 69 13.68 -1.36 -6.10
C CYS A 69 13.80 -2.64 -6.94
N GLU A 70 12.71 -3.40 -7.08
CA GLU A 70 12.68 -4.66 -7.84
C GLU A 70 12.45 -4.46 -9.35
N GLY A 71 12.22 -3.21 -9.79
CA GLY A 71 11.97 -2.91 -11.20
C GLY A 71 10.56 -3.25 -11.68
N ASP A 72 9.61 -3.45 -10.77
CA ASP A 72 8.18 -3.72 -11.02
C ASP A 72 7.43 -2.46 -11.47
N VAL A 73 7.96 -1.79 -12.48
CA VAL A 73 7.43 -0.55 -13.03
C VAL A 73 7.39 -0.62 -14.54
N ILE A 74 6.19 -0.35 -15.07
CA ILE A 74 5.94 -0.36 -16.51
C ILE A 74 5.59 1.05 -16.96
N HIS A 75 6.26 1.51 -18.02
CA HIS A 75 5.85 2.70 -18.74
C HIS A 75 4.49 2.45 -19.40
N LEU A 76 3.46 3.20 -18.99
CA LEU A 76 2.10 2.98 -19.48
C LEU A 76 2.01 3.11 -21.01
N SER A 77 2.86 3.94 -21.63
CA SER A 77 2.95 4.10 -23.09
C SER A 77 3.38 2.83 -23.84
N SER A 78 4.11 1.91 -23.19
CA SER A 78 4.54 0.65 -23.82
C SER A 78 3.44 -0.42 -23.81
N VAL A 79 2.35 -0.21 -23.06
CA VAL A 79 1.27 -1.18 -22.93
C VAL A 79 0.33 -1.11 -24.14
N LYS A 80 0.23 -2.23 -24.87
CA LYS A 80 -0.75 -2.42 -25.95
C LYS A 80 -2.02 -3.10 -25.40
N PRO A 81 -3.14 -2.38 -25.23
CA PRO A 81 -4.34 -2.95 -24.63
C PRO A 81 -5.07 -3.88 -25.62
N ARG A 82 -5.50 -5.07 -25.14
CA ARG A 82 -6.32 -6.03 -25.90
C ARG A 82 -7.76 -5.52 -26.07
N PRO A 83 -8.56 -6.08 -27.01
CA PRO A 83 -9.95 -5.66 -27.22
C PRO A 83 -10.78 -5.63 -25.93
N ARG A 84 -10.67 -6.68 -25.09
CA ARG A 84 -11.34 -6.76 -23.78
C ARG A 84 -10.98 -5.60 -22.85
N ALA A 85 -9.70 -5.23 -22.78
CA ALA A 85 -9.23 -4.11 -21.96
C ALA A 85 -9.78 -2.77 -22.45
N ARG A 86 -9.90 -2.58 -23.77
CA ARG A 86 -10.51 -1.38 -24.36
C ARG A 86 -11.99 -1.26 -24.06
N VAL A 87 -12.73 -2.37 -24.16
CA VAL A 87 -14.17 -2.39 -23.82
C VAL A 87 -14.37 -2.04 -22.35
N LEU A 88 -13.67 -2.72 -21.43
CA LEU A 88 -13.75 -2.44 -19.99
C LEU A 88 -13.30 -1.02 -19.65
N GLY A 89 -12.23 -0.52 -20.28
CA GLY A 89 -11.77 0.85 -20.11
C GLY A 89 -12.85 1.88 -20.47
N ARG A 90 -13.57 1.68 -21.59
CA ARG A 90 -14.69 2.55 -21.95
C ARG A 90 -15.85 2.47 -20.95
N ILE A 91 -16.27 1.26 -20.59
CA ILE A 91 -17.42 1.03 -19.68
C ILE A 91 -17.18 1.69 -18.31
N PHE A 92 -15.96 1.57 -17.77
CA PHE A 92 -15.64 2.02 -16.41
C PHE A 92 -14.87 3.35 -16.35
N GLY A 93 -14.74 4.06 -17.48
CA GLY A 93 -14.02 5.34 -17.54
C GLY A 93 -12.55 5.25 -17.15
N LYS A 94 -11.88 4.14 -17.49
CA LYS A 94 -10.47 3.90 -17.17
C LYS A 94 -9.61 3.84 -18.43
N ASP A 95 -8.36 4.25 -18.30
CA ASP A 95 -7.36 4.07 -19.35
C ASP A 95 -7.25 2.57 -19.72
N PRO A 96 -7.50 2.18 -20.99
CA PRO A 96 -7.41 0.79 -21.43
C PRO A 96 -6.06 0.14 -21.13
N ARG A 97 -4.97 0.93 -21.09
CA ARG A 97 -3.62 0.46 -20.78
C ARG A 97 -3.50 0.04 -19.31
N LYS A 98 -4.16 0.74 -18.39
CA LYS A 98 -4.23 0.34 -16.98
C LYS A 98 -5.09 -0.90 -16.81
N VAL A 99 -6.23 -0.97 -17.51
CA VAL A 99 -7.10 -2.15 -17.48
C VAL A 99 -6.40 -3.38 -18.02
N GLU A 100 -5.58 -3.23 -19.07
CA GLU A 100 -4.73 -4.32 -19.57
C GLU A 100 -3.78 -4.84 -18.50
N LEU A 101 -3.12 -3.97 -17.73
CA LEU A 101 -2.25 -4.41 -16.63
C LEU A 101 -3.03 -5.15 -15.53
N ILE A 102 -4.22 -4.67 -15.16
CA ILE A 102 -5.12 -5.33 -14.20
C ILE A 102 -5.47 -6.74 -14.68
N LEU A 103 -5.79 -6.91 -15.97
CA LEU A 103 -6.13 -8.20 -16.57
C LEU A 103 -4.93 -9.16 -16.66
N ARG A 104 -3.69 -8.65 -16.68
CA ARG A 104 -2.48 -9.47 -16.66
C ARG A 104 -2.19 -10.04 -15.27
N THR A 105 -2.62 -9.35 -14.21
CA THR A 105 -2.48 -9.84 -12.83
C THR A 105 -3.36 -11.06 -12.57
N GLY A 106 -4.52 -11.16 -13.21
CA GLY A 106 -5.39 -12.32 -13.06
C GLY A 106 -6.86 -12.06 -13.43
N PRO A 107 -7.76 -13.01 -13.15
CA PRO A 107 -9.19 -12.85 -13.39
C PRO A 107 -9.81 -11.82 -12.44
N ILE A 108 -10.63 -10.94 -13.00
CA ILE A 108 -11.47 -10.01 -12.24
C ILE A 108 -12.59 -10.81 -11.56
N ILE A 109 -12.66 -10.74 -10.23
CA ILE A 109 -13.71 -11.40 -9.44
C ILE A 109 -14.83 -10.44 -9.03
N ALA A 110 -14.52 -9.14 -8.89
CA ALA A 110 -15.52 -8.12 -8.58
C ALA A 110 -15.09 -6.76 -9.11
N ILE A 111 -16.08 -5.91 -9.40
CA ILE A 111 -15.87 -4.49 -9.71
C ILE A 111 -16.73 -3.69 -8.75
N ILE A 112 -16.08 -2.84 -7.97
CA ILE A 112 -16.68 -2.14 -6.84
C ILE A 112 -16.86 -0.66 -7.20
N PRO A 113 -18.09 -0.12 -7.22
CA PRO A 113 -18.34 1.30 -7.42
C PRO A 113 -18.08 2.08 -6.13
N LEU A 114 -16.86 2.60 -5.96
CA LEU A 114 -16.46 3.28 -4.72
C LEU A 114 -17.29 4.51 -4.41
N LYS A 115 -17.74 5.26 -5.43
CA LYS A 115 -18.63 6.42 -5.21
C LYS A 115 -19.90 6.02 -4.44
N TRP A 116 -20.46 4.86 -4.76
CA TRP A 116 -21.64 4.34 -4.08
C TRP A 116 -21.29 3.81 -2.68
N ILE A 117 -20.20 3.04 -2.54
CA ILE A 117 -19.77 2.55 -1.22
C ILE A 117 -19.47 3.69 -0.25
N MET A 118 -18.83 4.77 -0.69
CA MET A 118 -18.52 5.94 0.14
C MET A 118 -19.78 6.75 0.54
N SER A 119 -20.95 6.47 -0.03
CA SER A 119 -22.21 7.03 0.46
C SER A 119 -22.62 6.43 1.81
N ILE A 120 -22.19 5.20 2.10
CA ILE A 120 -22.46 4.50 3.36
C ILE A 120 -21.68 5.19 4.48
N ARG A 121 -22.41 5.77 5.46
CA ARG A 121 -21.84 6.61 6.52
C ARG A 121 -20.74 5.90 7.31
N SER A 122 -20.97 4.66 7.72
CA SER A 122 -20.01 3.87 8.50
C SER A 122 -18.72 3.61 7.72
N VAL A 123 -18.82 3.27 6.43
CA VAL A 123 -17.66 3.02 5.56
C VAL A 123 -16.89 4.31 5.31
N ARG A 124 -17.59 5.41 5.03
CA ARG A 124 -16.96 6.73 4.86
C ARG A 124 -16.20 7.12 6.10
N GLN A 125 -16.85 7.07 7.28
CA GLN A 125 -16.23 7.41 8.56
C GLN A 125 -15.00 6.55 8.85
N ALA A 126 -15.07 5.24 8.62
CA ALA A 126 -13.97 4.32 8.82
C ALA A 126 -12.79 4.56 7.86
N SER A 127 -13.07 5.03 6.64
CA SER A 127 -12.05 5.33 5.63
C SER A 127 -11.39 6.69 5.88
N THR A 128 -12.17 7.71 6.23
CA THR A 128 -11.65 9.06 6.48
C THR A 128 -10.89 9.17 7.78
N SER A 129 -11.21 8.38 8.81
CA SER A 129 -10.53 8.43 10.11
C SER A 129 -9.05 7.97 10.07
N ARG A 130 -8.65 7.28 9.00
CA ARG A 130 -7.29 6.76 8.79
C ARG A 130 -6.55 7.44 7.63
N ALA A 131 -7.22 8.36 6.93
CA ALA A 131 -6.63 9.04 5.79
C ALA A 131 -5.77 10.21 6.26
N VAL A 132 -4.54 10.30 5.72
CA VAL A 132 -3.66 11.45 5.96
C VAL A 132 -4.28 12.73 5.40
N ASP A 133 -4.95 12.63 4.24
CA ASP A 133 -5.74 13.71 3.62
C ASP A 133 -7.09 13.13 3.16
N PRO A 134 -8.15 13.24 3.99
CA PRO A 134 -9.47 12.71 3.67
C PRO A 134 -10.10 13.34 2.43
N ASP A 135 -9.87 14.64 2.19
CA ASP A 135 -10.49 15.35 1.08
C ASP A 135 -9.85 14.96 -0.25
N ALA A 136 -8.52 14.82 -0.30
CA ALA A 136 -7.83 14.28 -1.47
C ALA A 136 -8.25 12.84 -1.77
N MET A 137 -8.39 12.01 -0.74
CA MET A 137 -8.88 10.64 -0.88
C MET A 137 -10.28 10.61 -1.53
N LEU A 138 -11.23 11.41 -0.99
CA LEU A 138 -12.60 11.47 -1.51
C LEU A 138 -12.65 12.00 -2.94
N ARG A 139 -11.88 13.05 -3.27
CA ARG A 139 -11.74 13.55 -4.66
C ARG A 139 -11.19 12.48 -5.60
N GLY A 140 -10.28 11.63 -5.11
CA GLY A 140 -9.74 10.51 -5.88
C GLY A 140 -10.81 9.49 -6.28
N TYR A 141 -11.78 9.22 -5.40
CA TYR A 141 -12.89 8.29 -5.68
C TYR A 141 -13.96 8.85 -6.61
N THR A 142 -14.08 10.18 -6.73
CA THR A 142 -15.04 10.79 -7.67
C THR A 142 -14.47 10.96 -9.08
N SER A 143 -13.15 11.01 -9.24
CA SER A 143 -12.50 11.36 -10.51
C SER A 143 -11.62 10.26 -11.11
N VAL A 144 -10.75 9.62 -10.31
CA VAL A 144 -9.71 8.70 -10.82
C VAL A 144 -10.07 7.23 -10.58
N ASN A 145 -10.70 6.94 -9.44
CA ASN A 145 -10.95 5.58 -8.94
C ASN A 145 -12.43 5.33 -8.60
N ALA A 146 -13.34 5.80 -9.46
CA ALA A 146 -14.78 5.57 -9.29
C ALA A 146 -15.14 4.07 -9.22
N PHE A 147 -14.39 3.23 -9.94
CA PHE A 147 -14.50 1.78 -9.90
C PHE A 147 -13.18 1.15 -9.46
N VAL A 148 -13.24 0.19 -8.54
CA VAL A 148 -12.10 -0.63 -8.11
C VAL A 148 -12.28 -2.05 -8.61
N PHE A 149 -11.26 -2.57 -9.28
CA PHE A 149 -11.25 -3.92 -9.83
C PHE A 149 -10.57 -4.82 -8.81
N ILE A 150 -11.30 -5.82 -8.33
CA ILE A 150 -10.74 -6.87 -7.47
C ILE A 150 -10.32 -8.01 -8.37
N VAL A 151 -9.04 -8.34 -8.32
CA VAL A 151 -8.41 -9.37 -9.13
C VAL A 151 -7.88 -10.45 -8.22
N ARG A 152 -8.08 -11.71 -8.60
CA ARG A 152 -7.42 -12.84 -7.96
C ARG A 152 -6.03 -12.98 -8.59
N ALA A 153 -4.99 -12.59 -7.85
CA ALA A 153 -3.60 -12.84 -8.22
C ALA A 153 -3.25 -14.33 -8.05
#